data_AF-A0A6V7VBY2-F1
#
_entry.id   AF-A0A6V7VBY2-F1
#
_cell.length_a   1.000
_cell.length_b   1.000
_cell.length_c   1.000
_cell.angle_alpha   90.00
_cell.angle_beta   90.00
_cell.angle_gamma   90.00
#
_symmetry.space_group_name_H-M   'P 1'
#
loop_
_entity.id
_entity.type
_entity.pdbx_description
1 polymer ?
#
loop_
_entity_poly.entity_id
_entity_poly.type
_entity_poly.pdbx_seq_one_letter_code
_entity_poly.pdbx_strand_id
1 'polypeptide(L)'
;MVLHPEGNNLFIGGLDRTFSWMDLELGTKPWKKLRTHQSGIRSITYHKRYPLLATVSDDATAIVYHAKTSQDLEKENELVPVKRLFGHKILAKRELTKLKEQKINEENIQEEEDKNEEKKINNKTQDENSDNEESPPTKLDNTRLSILCATFHPIQPWLITSGADGNIALFTY
;
A
#
# COMPACT_ATOMS: atom_id res chain seq x y z
N MET A 1 0.52 -11.63 -6.83
CA MET A 1 0.20 -12.50 -7.97
C MET A 1 -1.26 -12.85 -7.90
N VAL A 2 -1.96 -12.93 -9.03
CA VAL A 2 -3.38 -13.31 -9.07
C VAL A 2 -3.67 -14.15 -10.32
N LEU A 3 -4.47 -15.20 -10.15
CA LEU A 3 -4.95 -16.05 -11.24
C LEU A 3 -6.25 -15.47 -11.80
N HIS A 4 -6.41 -15.52 -13.13
CA HIS A 4 -7.66 -15.20 -13.78
C HIS A 4 -8.77 -16.19 -13.34
N PRO A 5 -10.03 -15.77 -13.19
CA PRO A 5 -11.13 -16.67 -12.80
C PRO A 5 -11.31 -17.90 -13.70
N GLU A 6 -10.97 -17.78 -14.99
CA GLU A 6 -11.02 -18.89 -15.95
C GLU A 6 -9.80 -19.83 -15.88
N GLY A 7 -8.78 -19.51 -15.09
CA GLY A 7 -7.67 -20.42 -14.79
C GLY A 7 -6.48 -20.39 -15.75
N ASN A 8 -6.62 -19.91 -16.99
CA ASN A 8 -5.54 -19.99 -17.99
C ASN A 8 -4.53 -18.84 -17.96
N ASN A 9 -4.88 -17.72 -17.31
CA ASN A 9 -4.06 -16.51 -17.31
C ASN A 9 -3.59 -16.17 -15.90
N LEU A 10 -2.31 -15.79 -15.77
CA LEU A 10 -1.66 -15.46 -14.51
C LEU A 10 -1.04 -14.07 -14.56
N PHE A 11 -1.39 -13.24 -13.58
CA PHE A 11 -0.89 -11.88 -13.47
C PHE A 11 0.11 -11.76 -12.32
N ILE A 12 1.30 -11.26 -12.64
CA ILE A 12 2.44 -11.19 -11.73
C ILE A 12 2.95 -9.76 -11.64
N GLY A 13 3.28 -9.32 -10.42
CA GLY A 13 3.85 -8.02 -10.13
C GLY A 13 5.12 -8.22 -9.36
N GLY A 14 6.18 -7.53 -9.77
CA GLY A 14 7.48 -7.59 -9.13
C GLY A 14 7.83 -6.30 -8.41
N LEU A 15 8.75 -6.43 -7.44
CA LEU A 15 9.42 -5.28 -6.81
C LEU A 15 10.33 -4.53 -7.79
N ASP A 16 10.67 -5.14 -8.93
CA ASP A 16 11.38 -4.54 -10.05
C ASP A 16 10.50 -3.61 -10.91
N ARG A 17 9.28 -3.30 -10.43
CA ARG A 17 8.28 -2.42 -11.05
C ARG A 17 7.65 -3.01 -12.31
N THR A 18 7.91 -4.28 -12.56
CA THR A 18 7.42 -5.00 -13.71
C THR A 18 6.08 -5.64 -13.39
N PHE A 19 5.11 -5.40 -14.25
CA PHE A 19 3.90 -6.18 -14.38
C PHE A 19 4.06 -7.18 -15.54
N SER A 20 3.79 -8.45 -15.29
CA SER A 20 3.87 -9.53 -16.28
C SER A 20 2.55 -10.27 -16.35
N TRP A 21 1.99 -10.36 -17.55
CA TRP A 21 0.87 -11.23 -17.89
C TRP A 21 1.43 -12.49 -18.53
N MET A 22 1.21 -13.63 -17.86
CA MET A 22 1.57 -14.97 -18.31
C MET A 22 0.31 -15.70 -18.80
N ASP A 23 0.42 -16.32 -19.97
CA ASP A 23 -0.54 -17.31 -20.43
C ASP A 23 0.02 -18.70 -20.09
N LEU A 24 -0.74 -19.49 -19.34
CA LEU A 24 -0.31 -20.78 -18.84
C LEU A 24 -0.30 -21.87 -19.93
N GLU A 25 -1.05 -21.68 -21.02
CA GLU A 25 -1.07 -22.61 -22.15
C GLU A 25 0.04 -22.31 -23.16
N LEU A 26 0.38 -21.03 -23.35
CA LEU A 26 1.40 -20.61 -24.32
C LEU A 26 2.84 -20.87 -23.85
N GLY A 27 3.07 -20.98 -22.53
CA GLY A 27 4.34 -21.40 -21.93
C GLY A 27 4.91 -20.46 -20.86
N THR A 28 6.22 -20.54 -20.61
CA THR A 28 6.90 -19.81 -19.52
C THR A 28 7.30 -18.38 -19.87
N LYS A 29 7.05 -17.94 -21.10
CA LYS A 29 7.33 -16.58 -21.53
C LYS A 29 6.11 -15.69 -21.25
N PRO A 30 6.28 -14.51 -20.63
CA PRO A 30 5.17 -13.58 -20.47
C PRO A 30 4.63 -13.16 -21.84
N TRP A 31 3.32 -13.22 -21.99
CA TRP A 31 2.62 -12.68 -23.16
C TRP A 31 2.84 -11.17 -23.26
N LYS A 32 2.71 -10.45 -22.13
CA LYS A 32 2.97 -9.01 -22.06
C LYS A 32 3.68 -8.63 -20.78
N LYS A 33 4.69 -7.78 -20.92
CA LYS A 33 5.52 -7.28 -19.82
C LYS A 33 5.51 -5.76 -19.88
N LEU A 34 5.10 -5.10 -18.80
CA LEU A 34 4.94 -3.65 -18.71
C LEU A 34 5.63 -3.10 -17.48
N ARG A 35 6.15 -1.87 -17.59
CA ARG A 35 6.67 -1.08 -16.46
C ARG A 35 5.85 0.19 -16.33
N THR A 36 4.75 0.11 -15.60
CA THR A 36 3.74 1.19 -15.48
C THR A 36 3.89 2.01 -14.21
N HIS A 37 4.47 1.41 -13.16
CA HIS A 37 4.70 2.03 -11.87
C HIS A 37 6.11 2.60 -11.75
N GLN A 38 6.26 3.64 -10.93
CA GLN A 38 7.56 4.25 -10.64
C GLN A 38 8.33 3.47 -9.57
N SER A 39 7.62 2.69 -8.75
CA SER A 39 8.16 1.87 -7.68
C SER A 39 7.64 0.42 -7.75
N GLY A 40 8.06 -0.43 -6.81
CA GLY A 40 7.74 -1.85 -6.79
C GLY A 40 6.23 -2.09 -6.68
N ILE A 41 5.73 -3.12 -7.37
CA ILE A 41 4.31 -3.52 -7.30
C ILE A 41 4.16 -4.41 -6.06
N ARG A 42 3.22 -4.06 -5.18
CA ARG A 42 2.96 -4.76 -3.92
C ARG A 42 1.81 -5.74 -4.02
N SER A 43 0.74 -5.32 -4.66
CA SER A 43 -0.45 -6.15 -4.83
C SER A 43 -0.99 -6.06 -6.25
N ILE A 44 -1.59 -7.16 -6.68
CA ILE A 44 -2.36 -7.26 -7.92
C ILE A 44 -3.63 -8.00 -7.57
N THR A 45 -4.76 -7.45 -8.01
CA THR A 45 -6.08 -8.06 -7.81
C THR A 45 -6.85 -8.05 -9.14
N TYR A 46 -7.65 -9.09 -9.36
CA TYR A 46 -8.52 -9.23 -10.53
C TYR A 46 -9.97 -9.36 -10.05
N HIS A 47 -10.89 -8.68 -10.71
CA HIS A 47 -12.30 -8.71 -10.36
C HIS A 47 -12.96 -9.99 -10.89
N LYS A 48 -13.81 -10.66 -10.10
CA LYS A 48 -14.40 -11.96 -10.49
C LYS A 48 -15.37 -11.91 -11.67
N ARG A 49 -16.21 -10.86 -11.74
CA ARG A 49 -17.27 -10.68 -12.75
C ARG A 49 -16.90 -9.79 -13.94
N TYR A 50 -16.32 -8.62 -13.68
CA TYR A 50 -15.87 -7.69 -14.71
C TYR A 50 -14.41 -7.94 -15.08
N PRO A 51 -14.02 -7.70 -16.35
CA PRO A 51 -12.63 -7.83 -16.81
C PRO A 51 -11.76 -6.66 -16.34
N LEU A 52 -11.68 -6.47 -15.02
CA LEU A 52 -10.94 -5.41 -14.36
C LEU A 52 -9.79 -5.98 -13.56
N LEU A 53 -8.62 -5.41 -13.78
CA LEU A 53 -7.39 -5.74 -13.06
C LEU A 53 -6.89 -4.46 -12.39
N ALA A 54 -6.43 -4.56 -11.14
CA ALA A 54 -5.76 -3.45 -10.48
C ALA A 54 -4.36 -3.87 -10.03
N THR A 55 -3.39 -3.01 -10.30
CA THR A 55 -2.02 -3.12 -9.80
C THR A 55 -1.74 -1.97 -8.87
N VAL A 56 -1.02 -2.24 -7.80
CA VAL A 56 -0.81 -1.25 -6.74
C VAL A 56 0.63 -1.27 -6.28
N SER A 57 1.20 -0.08 -6.08
CA SER A 57 2.63 0.12 -5.88
C SER A 57 2.94 1.02 -4.69
N ASP A 58 4.20 0.97 -4.25
CA ASP A 58 4.79 1.89 -3.27
C ASP A 58 4.84 3.35 -3.73
N ASP A 59 4.59 3.63 -5.02
CA ASP A 59 4.51 5.00 -5.56
C ASP A 59 3.20 5.74 -5.21
N ALA A 60 2.40 5.18 -4.29
CA ALA A 60 1.08 5.66 -3.89
C ALA A 60 0.03 5.65 -4.99
N THR A 61 0.26 4.92 -6.09
CA THR A 61 -0.69 4.80 -7.20
C THR A 61 -1.28 3.41 -7.29
N ALA A 62 -2.59 3.38 -7.51
CA ALA A 62 -3.29 2.19 -7.99
C ALA A 62 -3.66 2.42 -9.45
N ILE A 63 -3.31 1.49 -10.33
CA ILE A 63 -3.66 1.55 -11.75
C ILE A 63 -4.68 0.45 -12.04
N VAL A 64 -5.81 0.85 -12.62
CA VAL A 64 -6.88 -0.06 -13.06
C VAL A 64 -6.77 -0.26 -14.56
N TYR A 65 -6.85 -1.51 -14.99
CA TYR A 65 -6.80 -1.96 -16.37
C TYR A 65 -8.10 -2.67 -16.73
N HIS A 66 -8.49 -2.53 -17.99
CA HIS A 66 -9.35 -3.47 -18.67
C HIS A 66 -8.47 -4.62 -19.17
N ALA A 67 -8.69 -5.82 -18.62
CA ALA A 67 -7.91 -7.01 -18.92
C ALA A 67 -8.87 -8.14 -19.30
N LYS A 68 -9.11 -8.27 -20.60
CA LYS A 68 -10.01 -9.28 -21.16
C LYS A 68 -9.19 -10.39 -21.80
N THR A 69 -9.38 -11.60 -21.27
CA THR A 69 -8.84 -12.82 -21.85
C THR A 69 -9.80 -13.31 -22.93
N SER A 70 -9.25 -13.71 -24.07
CA SER A 70 -9.99 -14.36 -25.14
C SER A 70 -9.60 -15.83 -25.15
N GLN A 71 -10.58 -16.73 -25.21
CA GLN A 71 -10.33 -18.18 -25.36
C GLN A 71 -10.23 -18.58 -26.84
N ASP A 72 -10.79 -17.76 -27.73
CA ASP A 72 -10.78 -18.00 -29.16
C ASP A 72 -9.39 -17.68 -29.74
N LEU A 73 -8.85 -18.60 -30.54
CA LEU A 73 -7.58 -18.44 -31.25
C LEU A 73 -7.53 -17.18 -32.15
N GLU A 74 -8.68 -16.74 -32.66
CA GLU A 74 -8.77 -15.61 -33.57
C GLU A 74 -8.79 -14.25 -32.85
N LYS A 75 -9.08 -14.24 -31.55
CA LYS A 75 -9.28 -13.00 -30.80
C LYS A 75 -8.12 -12.77 -29.84
N GLU A 76 -7.45 -11.64 -30.01
CA GLU A 76 -6.32 -11.30 -29.15
C GLU A 76 -6.77 -10.93 -27.72
N ASN A 77 -5.85 -11.12 -26.78
CA ASN A 77 -5.99 -10.66 -25.41
C ASN A 77 -5.88 -9.13 -25.36
N GLU A 78 -6.79 -8.49 -24.64
CA GLU A 78 -6.82 -7.02 -24.54
C GLU A 78 -6.34 -6.56 -23.16
N LEU A 79 -5.33 -5.69 -23.14
CA LEU A 79 -4.85 -5.02 -21.94
C LEU A 79 -4.78 -3.51 -22.17
N VAL A 80 -5.71 -2.78 -21.56
CA VAL A 80 -5.81 -1.32 -21.68
C VAL A 80 -5.81 -0.67 -20.30
N PRO A 81 -4.91 0.28 -20.00
CA PRO A 81 -4.99 1.06 -18.77
C PRO A 81 -6.19 2.01 -18.84
N VAL A 82 -7.06 1.96 -17.82
CA VAL A 82 -8.29 2.75 -17.77
C VAL A 82 -8.10 3.98 -16.90
N LYS A 83 -7.62 3.79 -15.66
CA LYS A 83 -7.51 4.88 -14.70
C LYS A 83 -6.32 4.68 -13.77
N ARG A 84 -5.66 5.80 -13.46
CA ARG A 84 -4.72 5.92 -12.36
C ARG A 84 -5.43 6.59 -11.20
N LEU A 85 -5.43 5.92 -10.05
CA LEU A 85 -6.09 6.32 -8.83
C LEU A 85 -5.04 6.77 -7.81
N PHE A 86 -5.39 7.82 -7.08
CA PHE A 86 -4.58 8.43 -6.04
C PHE A 86 -5.45 8.56 -4.80
N GLY A 87 -4.89 8.25 -3.63
CA GLY A 87 -5.63 8.31 -2.37
C GLY A 87 -4.78 8.09 -1.13
N HIS A 88 -3.56 7.55 -1.29
CA HIS A 88 -2.64 7.27 -0.19
C HIS A 88 -1.49 8.25 -0.18
N LYS A 89 -0.92 8.50 1.00
CA LYS A 89 0.30 9.30 1.14
C LYS A 89 1.53 8.40 0.99
N ILE A 90 2.59 8.96 0.43
CA ILE A 90 3.92 8.33 0.47
C ILE A 90 4.53 8.74 1.81
N LEU A 91 4.72 7.78 2.71
CA LEU A 91 5.42 8.06 3.96
C LEU A 91 6.85 7.58 3.85
N ALA A 92 7.80 8.49 4.06
CA ALA A 92 9.16 8.08 4.37
C ALA A 92 9.16 7.49 5.78
N LYS A 93 9.81 6.34 5.99
CA LYS A 93 9.89 5.66 7.30
C LYS A 93 10.33 6.60 8.45
N ARG A 94 11.13 7.63 8.13
CA ARG A 94 11.57 8.70 9.05
C ARG A 94 10.45 9.65 9.50
N GLU A 95 9.43 9.89 8.68
CA GLU A 95 8.29 10.72 9.06
C GLU A 95 7.31 9.92 9.92
N LEU A 96 7.17 8.61 9.65
CA LEU A 96 6.40 7.69 10.48
C LEU A 96 6.97 7.55 11.89
N THR A 97 8.30 7.45 12.06
CA THR A 97 8.91 7.40 13.40
C THR A 97 8.69 8.70 14.15
N LYS A 98 8.89 9.85 13.49
CA LYS A 98 8.63 11.17 14.10
C LYS A 98 7.17 11.37 14.50
N LEU A 99 6.22 10.95 13.67
CA LEU A 99 4.79 11.02 13.99
C LEU A 99 4.40 10.07 15.13
N LYS A 100 5.03 8.89 15.21
CA LYS A 100 4.83 7.97 16.34
C LYS A 100 5.41 8.54 17.63
N GLU A 101 6.63 9.07 17.59
CA GLU A 101 7.29 9.71 18.72
C GLU A 101 6.48 10.92 19.21
N GLN A 102 5.96 11.75 18.30
CA GLN A 102 5.10 12.89 18.65
C GLN A 102 3.81 12.45 19.34
N LYS A 103 3.10 11.45 18.81
CA LYS A 103 1.87 10.93 19.44
C LYS A 103 2.13 10.31 20.81
N ILE A 104 3.20 9.53 20.95
CA ILE A 104 3.60 8.97 22.24
C ILE A 104 3.92 10.08 23.24
N ASN A 105 4.56 11.16 22.78
CA ASN A 105 4.87 12.29 23.64
C ASN A 105 3.58 13.03 24.06
N GLU A 106 2.62 13.21 23.15
CA GLU A 106 1.30 13.80 23.46
C GLU A 106 0.51 12.94 24.47
N GLU A 107 0.52 11.61 24.31
CA GLU A 107 -0.14 10.68 25.25
C GLU A 107 0.55 10.70 26.64
N ASN A 108 1.88 10.76 26.69
CA ASN A 108 2.63 10.87 27.94
C ASN A 108 2.37 12.22 28.64
N ILE A 109 2.28 13.33 27.89
CA ILE A 109 1.95 14.66 28.44
C ILE A 109 0.54 14.64 29.03
N GLN A 110 -0.44 14.03 28.35
CA GLN A 110 -1.80 13.90 28.87
C GLN A 110 -1.85 13.07 30.15
N GLU A 111 -1.12 11.94 30.22
CA GLU A 111 -1.02 11.14 31.44
C GLU A 111 -0.33 11.88 32.60
N GLU A 112 0.67 12.74 32.31
CA GLU A 112 1.30 13.57 33.33
C GLU A 112 0.38 14.69 33.82
N GLU A 113 -0.43 15.29 32.95
CA GLU A 113 -1.44 16.26 33.34
C GLU A 113 -2.53 15.64 34.22
N ASP A 114 -3.04 14.46 33.86
CA ASP A 114 -4.02 13.71 34.65
C ASP A 114 -3.44 13.30 36.03
N LYS A 115 -2.17 12.85 36.07
CA LYS A 115 -1.46 12.55 37.33
C LYS A 115 -1.16 13.81 38.15
N ASN A 116 -1.01 14.97 37.52
CA ASN A 116 -0.79 16.26 38.20
C ASN A 116 -2.09 16.86 38.75
N GLU A 117 -3.24 16.57 38.15
CA GLU A 117 -4.54 16.86 38.75
C GLU A 117 -4.78 16.02 40.02
N GLU A 118 -4.36 14.75 40.02
CA GLU A 118 -4.38 13.91 41.24
C GLU A 118 -3.35 14.37 42.30
N LYS A 119 -2.16 14.84 41.88
CA LYS A 119 -1.11 15.34 42.79
C LYS A 119 -1.36 16.75 43.35
N LYS A 120 -2.22 17.58 42.73
CA LYS A 120 -2.65 18.88 43.30
C LYS A 120 -3.38 18.76 44.65
N ILE A 121 -3.76 17.55 45.06
CA ILE A 121 -4.36 17.26 46.37
C ILE A 121 -3.30 17.09 47.48
N ASN A 122 -2.03 16.81 47.15
CA ASN A 122 -0.99 16.54 48.15
C ASN A 122 0.37 17.14 47.76
N ASN A 123 0.59 18.42 48.06
CA ASN A 123 1.91 19.04 47.91
C ASN A 123 2.82 18.79 49.12
N LYS A 124 4.05 18.29 48.88
CA LYS A 124 5.29 19.09 49.05
C LYS A 124 6.59 18.30 48.81
N THR A 125 7.58 19.06 48.31
CA THR A 125 9.06 18.97 48.45
C THR A 125 9.93 18.31 47.36
N GLN A 126 10.57 19.20 46.59
CA GLN A 126 11.99 19.34 46.15
C GLN A 126 12.75 18.31 45.28
N ASP A 127 13.22 18.87 44.14
CA ASP A 127 14.57 19.00 43.56
C ASP A 127 15.42 17.80 43.03
N GLU A 128 15.90 18.00 41.79
CA GLU A 128 17.23 17.72 41.20
C GLU A 128 17.32 16.87 39.89
N ASN A 129 18.35 17.21 39.11
CA ASN A 129 18.58 17.04 37.66
C ASN A 129 19.14 15.67 37.24
N SER A 130 19.01 15.33 35.94
CA SER A 130 20.12 14.75 35.16
C SER A 130 19.89 14.77 33.65
N ASP A 131 20.91 15.18 32.91
CA ASP A 131 21.03 15.23 31.46
C ASP A 131 20.92 13.85 30.78
N ASN A 132 20.26 13.77 29.62
CA ASN A 132 20.24 12.56 28.78
C ASN A 132 20.96 12.80 27.44
N GLU A 133 22.01 12.02 27.19
CA GLU A 133 22.74 11.97 25.92
C GLU A 133 21.91 11.30 24.82
N GLU A 134 21.72 12.00 23.70
CA GLU A 134 21.08 11.49 22.48
C GLU A 134 22.08 10.70 21.62
N SER A 135 21.73 9.47 21.26
CA SER A 135 22.57 8.62 20.37
C SER A 135 22.26 8.87 18.87
N PRO A 136 23.24 8.71 17.96
CA PRO A 136 23.08 9.13 16.57
C PRO A 136 22.32 8.09 15.72
N PRO A 137 21.42 8.50 14.80
CA PRO A 137 20.70 7.55 13.96
C PRO A 137 21.57 6.98 12.83
N THR A 138 21.77 5.66 12.87
CA THR A 138 22.45 4.85 11.85
C THR A 138 21.64 4.74 10.54
N LYS A 139 22.38 4.85 9.41
CA LYS A 139 22.09 4.52 7.98
C LYS A 139 20.65 4.67 7.43
N LEU A 140 20.58 5.46 6.35
CA LEU A 140 19.39 5.79 5.57
C LEU A 140 18.77 4.57 4.85
N ASP A 141 17.73 3.97 5.42
CA ASP A 141 16.88 3.03 4.70
C ASP A 141 15.82 3.78 3.87
N ASN A 142 15.99 3.81 2.54
CA ASN A 142 15.04 4.37 1.58
C ASN A 142 13.77 3.49 1.38
N THR A 143 13.19 2.97 2.45
CA THR A 143 11.92 2.21 2.36
C THR A 143 10.75 3.18 2.34
N ARG A 144 10.45 3.71 1.15
CA ARG A 144 9.20 4.43 0.86
C ARG A 144 8.10 3.40 0.67
N LEU A 145 7.21 3.28 1.65
CA LEU A 145 6.02 2.43 1.57
C LEU A 145 4.82 3.34 1.38
N SER A 146 3.86 2.90 0.56
CA SER A 146 2.59 3.58 0.44
C SER A 146 1.47 2.57 0.47
N ILE A 147 1.08 1.96 -0.66
CA ILE A 147 -0.07 1.06 -0.67
C ILE A 147 0.40 -0.38 -0.50
N LEU A 148 -0.15 -1.05 0.49
CA LEU A 148 0.27 -2.40 0.88
C LEU A 148 -0.58 -3.48 0.21
N CYS A 149 -1.89 -3.26 0.16
CA CYS A 149 -2.83 -4.23 -0.36
C CYS A 149 -3.98 -3.56 -1.10
N ALA A 150 -4.59 -4.32 -2.01
CA ALA A 150 -5.81 -3.94 -2.69
C ALA A 150 -6.64 -5.17 -3.01
N THR A 151 -7.96 -4.99 -2.99
CA THR A 151 -8.93 -6.02 -3.31
C THR A 151 -10.14 -5.42 -4.01
N PHE A 152 -10.74 -6.17 -4.91
CA PHE A 152 -12.00 -5.77 -5.54
C PHE A 152 -13.18 -6.26 -4.71
N HIS A 153 -14.26 -5.47 -4.70
CA HIS A 153 -15.55 -5.96 -4.23
C HIS A 153 -16.00 -7.15 -5.12
N PRO A 154 -16.64 -8.20 -4.57
CA PRO A 154 -16.97 -9.41 -5.34
C PRO A 154 -17.98 -9.21 -6.48
N ILE A 155 -18.86 -8.20 -6.35
CA ILE A 155 -20.00 -7.99 -7.26
C ILE A 155 -19.90 -6.65 -8.00
N GLN A 156 -19.32 -5.64 -7.37
CA GLN A 156 -19.39 -4.25 -7.82
C GLN A 156 -17.98 -3.83 -8.27
N PRO A 157 -17.85 -2.90 -9.22
CA PRO A 157 -16.55 -2.44 -9.72
C PRO A 157 -15.87 -1.48 -8.73
N TRP A 158 -15.87 -1.80 -7.44
CA TRP A 158 -15.27 -1.01 -6.38
C TRP A 158 -13.91 -1.59 -6.01
N LEU A 159 -12.92 -0.71 -5.89
CA LEU A 159 -11.57 -1.08 -5.49
C LEU A 159 -11.33 -0.58 -4.06
N ILE A 160 -10.96 -1.49 -3.18
CA ILE A 160 -10.57 -1.20 -1.80
C ILE A 160 -9.06 -1.31 -1.73
N THR A 161 -8.41 -0.31 -1.13
CA THR A 161 -6.96 -0.23 -1.00
C THR A 161 -6.58 0.12 0.43
N SER A 162 -5.52 -0.47 0.95
CA SER A 162 -5.01 -0.21 2.31
C SER A 162 -3.59 0.33 2.26
N GLY A 163 -3.38 1.49 2.88
CA GLY A 163 -2.10 2.19 2.91
C GLY A 163 -1.29 1.95 4.19
N ALA A 164 0.01 2.17 4.09
CA ALA A 164 0.96 2.26 5.20
C ALA A 164 0.78 3.55 6.02
N ASP A 165 -0.04 4.49 5.52
CA ASP A 165 -0.46 5.70 6.22
C ASP A 165 -1.57 5.47 7.24
N GLY A 166 -2.04 4.22 7.37
CA GLY A 166 -3.13 3.85 8.28
C GLY A 166 -4.52 4.10 7.69
N ASN A 167 -4.60 4.58 6.45
CA ASN A 167 -5.87 4.84 5.78
C ASN A 167 -6.29 3.67 4.89
N ILE A 168 -7.61 3.51 4.76
CA ILE A 168 -8.22 2.64 3.76
C ILE A 168 -8.96 3.56 2.79
N ALA A 169 -8.65 3.44 1.50
CA ALA A 169 -9.36 4.17 0.46
C ALA A 169 -10.27 3.23 -0.30
N LEU A 170 -11.55 3.61 -0.40
CA LEU A 170 -12.57 2.98 -1.23
C LEU A 170 -12.76 3.82 -2.49
N PHE A 171 -12.50 3.23 -3.65
CA PHE A 171 -12.76 3.84 -4.94
C PHE A 171 -14.04 3.24 -5.52
N THR A 172 -15.05 4.09 -5.68
CA THR A 172 -16.30 3.79 -6.38
C THR A 172 -16.32 4.48 -7.75
N TYR A 173 -17.31 4.15 -8.57
CA TYR A 173 -17.63 4.90 -9.78
C TYR A 173 -18.34 6.22 -9.44
#